data_AF-A0A382WUU9-F1
#
_entry.id   AF-A0A382WUU9-F1
#
_cell.length_a   1.000
_cell.length_b   1.000
_cell.length_c   1.000
_cell.angle_alpha   90.00
_cell.angle_beta   90.00
_cell.angle_gamma   90.00
#
_symmetry.space_group_name_H-M   'P 1'
#
loop_
_entity.id
_entity.type
_entity.pdbx_description
1 polymer ?
#
loop_
_entity_poly.entity_id
_entity_poly.type
_entity_poly.pdbx_seq_one_letter_code
_entity_poly.pdbx_strand_id
1 'polypeptide(L)' 'VLFASSNTHKYEEAEKILAEFGIKLGFFQTELVEIQDDSLSKIALQKALNAYEKCKKPVIVED' A
#
# COMPACT_ATOMS: atom_id res chain seq x y z
N VAL A 1 -9.97 -0.82 4.84
CA VAL A 1 -8.50 -1.02 4.80
C VAL A 1 -7.87 0.14 4.05
N LEU A 2 -6.63 0.53 4.35
CA LEU A 2 -5.94 1.63 3.64
C LEU A 2 -5.02 1.08 2.55
N PHE A 3 -4.86 1.83 1.47
CA PHE A 3 -3.82 1.61 0.47
C PHE A 3 -2.79 2.73 0.58
N ALA A 4 -1.54 2.39 0.86
CA ALA A 4 -0.48 3.36 1.07
C ALA A 4 0.41 3.47 -0.17
N SER A 5 0.43 4.65 -0.79
CA SER A 5 1.25 4.96 -1.96
C SER A 5 1.31 6.47 -2.15
N SER A 6 2.34 7.00 -2.80
CA SER A 6 2.35 8.38 -3.30
C SER A 6 1.70 8.51 -4.68
N ASN A 7 1.44 7.39 -5.36
CA ASN A 7 0.89 7.36 -6.71
C ASN A 7 -0.64 7.13 -6.70
N THR A 8 -1.38 8.16 -7.10
CA THR A 8 -2.85 8.12 -7.20
C THR A 8 -3.37 7.10 -8.22
N HIS A 9 -2.68 6.88 -9.34
CA HIS A 9 -3.12 5.92 -10.37
C HIS A 9 -3.08 4.48 -9.83
N LYS A 10 -2.07 4.14 -9.03
CA LYS A 10 -1.96 2.85 -8.33
C LYS A 10 -3.10 2.64 -7.33
N TYR A 11 -3.48 3.70 -6.61
CA TYR A 11 -4.64 3.67 -5.73
C TYR A 11 -5.95 3.43 -6.50
N GLU A 12 -6.19 4.17 -7.58
CA GLU A 12 -7.42 4.07 -8.37
C GLU A 12 -7.60 2.67 -8.98
N GLU A 13 -6.52 2.06 -9.48
CA GLU A 13 -6.54 0.68 -9.99
C GLU A 13 -6.89 -0.31 -8.87
N ALA A 14 -6.21 -0.22 -7.73
CA ALA A 14 -6.45 -1.09 -6.58
C ALA A 14 -7.86 -0.92 -6.01
N GLU A 15 -8.36 0.31 -5.90
CA GLU A 15 -9.72 0.62 -5.45
C GLU A 15 -10.75 -0.03 -6.37
N LYS A 16 -10.59 0.14 -7.69
CA LYS A 16 -11.50 -0.44 -8.69
C LYS A 16 -11.55 -1.97 -8.58
N ILE A 17 -10.39 -2.63 -8.52
CA ILE A 17 -10.32 -4.09 -8.41
C ILE A 17 -10.96 -4.56 -7.10
N LEU A 18 -10.59 -3.95 -5.97
CA LEU A 18 -11.07 -4.38 -4.65
C LEU A 18 -12.56 -4.06 -4.42
N ALA A 19 -13.09 -3.04 -5.09
CA ALA A 19 -14.52 -2.73 -5.08
C ALA A 19 -15.37 -3.85 -5.70
N GLU A 20 -14.86 -4.59 -6.69
CA GLU A 20 -15.54 -5.76 -7.27
C GLU A 20 -15.73 -6.89 -6.24
N PHE A 21 -14.89 -6.92 -5.20
CA PHE A 21 -15.00 -7.85 -4.07
C PHE A 21 -15.74 -7.25 -2.85
N GLY A 22 -16.32 -6.05 -2.98
CA GLY A 22 -17.00 -5.35 -1.89
C GLY A 22 -16.06 -4.75 -0.83
N ILE A 23 -14.76 -4.65 -1.12
CA ILE A 23 -13.77 -4.09 -0.21
C ILE A 23 -13.63 -2.59 -0.49
N LYS A 24 -14.12 -1.76 0.43
CA LYS A 24 -13.89 -0.32 0.37
C LYS A 24 -12.46 0.02 0.78
N LEU A 25 -11.67 0.44 -0.18
CA LEU A 25 -10.31 0.92 0.00
C LEU A 25 -10.32 2.41 0.36
N GLY A 26 -9.41 2.85 1.22
CA GLY A 26 -9.17 4.27 1.46
C GLY A 26 -7.74 4.63 1.08
N PHE A 27 -7.52 5.81 0.50
CA PHE A 27 -6.19 6.23 0.10
C PHE A 27 -5.42 6.82 1.28
N PHE A 28 -4.24 6.28 1.57
CA PHE A 28 -3.26 6.88 2.46
C PHE A 28 -2.09 7.39 1.64
N GLN A 29 -2.22 8.62 1.15
CA GLN A 29 -1.18 9.22 0.32
C GLN A 29 0.05 9.57 1.16
N THR A 30 1.13 8.82 0.96
CA THR A 30 2.37 9.00 1.71
C THR A 30 3.56 8.48 0.92
N GLU A 31 4.74 9.07 1.13
CA GLU A 31 5.99 8.49 0.66
C GLU A 31 6.36 7.30 1.54
N LEU A 32 6.72 6.17 0.95
CA LEU A 32 7.14 4.98 1.68
C LEU A 32 8.63 4.72 1.44
N VAL A 33 9.31 4.24 2.48
CA VAL A 33 10.72 3.84 2.35
C VAL A 33 10.78 2.49 1.68
N GLU A 34 11.50 2.44 0.56
CA GLU A 34 11.80 1.22 -0.17
C GLU A 34 13.26 0.84 0.06
N ILE A 35 13.49 -0.40 0.47
CA ILE A 35 14.84 -0.92 0.70
C ILE A 35 15.40 -1.50 -0.61
N GLN A 36 16.71 -1.45 -0.77
CA GLN A 36 17.38 -2.18 -1.84
C GLN A 36 17.61 -3.62 -1.41
N ASP A 37 16.82 -4.56 -1.93
CA ASP A 37 16.97 -6.01 -1.75
C ASP A 37 16.49 -6.70 -3.03
N ASP A 38 17.04 -7.87 -3.37
CA ASP A 38 16.63 -8.60 -4.59
C ASP A 38 15.28 -9.32 -4.40
N SER A 39 14.76 -9.40 -3.17
CA SER A 39 13.48 -10.03 -2.87
C SER A 39 12.33 -9.02 -2.80
N LEU A 40 11.45 -9.05 -3.80
CA LEU A 40 10.18 -8.28 -3.81
C LEU A 40 9.38 -8.47 -2.52
N SER A 41 9.34 -9.70 -1.99
CA SER A 41 8.61 -9.98 -0.75
C SER A 41 9.16 -9.23 0.46
N LYS A 42 10.48 -9.05 0.56
CA LYS A 42 11.10 -8.29 1.64
C LYS A 42 10.89 -6.79 1.44
N ILE A 43 10.98 -6.31 0.20
CA ILE A 43 10.70 -4.91 -0.11
C ILE A 43 9.25 -4.57 0.28
N ALA A 44 8.29 -5.36 -0.20
CA ALA A 44 6.88 -5.19 0.11
C ALA A 44 6.58 -5.28 1.62
N LEU A 45 7.19 -6.24 2.33
CA LEU A 45 7.05 -6.36 3.78
C LEU A 45 7.55 -5.10 4.50
N GLN A 46 8.74 -4.62 4.15
CA GLN A 46 9.32 -3.45 4.81
C GLN A 46 8.53 -2.17 4.50
N LYS A 47 8.04 -2.06 3.26
CA LYS A 47 7.15 -0.98 2.81
C LYS A 47 5.83 -1.00 3.58
N ALA A 48 5.23 -2.17 3.79
CA ALA A 48 4.01 -2.35 4.58
C ALA A 48 4.22 -1.99 6.06
N LEU A 49 5.35 -2.41 6.65
CA LEU A 49 5.71 -2.04 8.02
C LEU A 49 5.89 -0.53 8.16
N ASN A 50 6.59 0.11 7.22
CA ASN A 50 6.74 1.57 7.21
C ASN A 50 5.38 2.30 7.13
N ALA A 51 4.48 1.82 6.26
CA ALA A 51 3.15 2.39 6.12
C ALA A 51 2.29 2.20 7.38
N TYR A 52 2.35 1.02 7.99
CA TYR A 52 1.65 0.71 9.24
C TYR A 52 2.13 1.59 10.39
N GLU A 53 3.44 1.81 10.49
CA GLU A 53 4.01 2.70 11.50
C GLU A 53 3.50 4.14 11.39
N LYS A 54 3.19 4.61 10.17
CA LYS A 54 2.65 5.96 9.94
C LYS A 54 1.14 6.06 10.20
N CYS A 55 0.35 5.09 9.75
CA CYS A 55 -1.12 5.18 9.81
C CYS A 55 -1.76 4.44 11.00
N LYS A 56 -1.01 3.52 11.63
CA LYS A 56 -1.46 2.65 12.74
C LYS A 56 -2.80 1.94 12.46
N LYS A 57 -3.01 1.55 11.19
CA LYS A 57 -4.21 0.89 10.67
C LYS A 57 -3.80 -0.19 9.66
N PRO A 58 -4.64 -1.22 9.44
CA PRO A 58 -4.40 -2.21 8.39
C PRO A 58 -4.19 -1.55 7.02
N VAL A 59 -3.13 -1.96 6.33
CA VAL A 59 -2.62 -1.31 5.13
C VAL A 59 -2.25 -2.33 4.06
N ILE A 60 -2.48 -1.96 2.81
CA ILE A 60 -2.05 -2.62 1.58
C ILE A 60 -1.00 -1.72 0.92
N VAL A 61 0.06 -2.31 0.40
CA VAL A 61 1.12 -1.66 -0.40
C VAL A 61 1.35 -2.49 -1.66
N GLU A 62 2.02 -1.91 -2.66
CA GLU A 62 2.37 -2.57 -3.92
C GLU A 62 3.82 -2.25 -4.31
N ASP A 63 4.45 -3.24 -4.91
CA ASP A 63 5.83 -3.26 -5.41
C ASP A 63 6.02 -4.36 -6.47
#